data_AF-A0A7V8NUB8-F1
#
_entry.id   AF-A0A7V8NUB8-F1
#
_cell.length_a   1.000
_cell.length_b   1.000
_cell.length_c   1.000
_cell.angle_alpha   90.00
_cell.angle_beta   90.00
_cell.angle_gamma   90.00
#
_symmetry.space_group_name_H-M   'P 1'
#
loop_
_entity.id
_entity.type
_entity.pdbx_description
1 polymer ?
#
loop_
_entity_poly.entity_id
_entity_poly.type
_entity_poly.pdbx_seq_one_letter_code
_entity_poly.pdbx_strand_id
1 'polypeptide(L)' 'MTIENTFDRESTINRPNGMGLANVRKRLEGRYGTDASLRVDSQTDHFRVELSMPAETGDMRR' A
#
# COMPACT_ATOMS: atom_id res chain seq x y z
N MET A 1 3.23 -7.78 -5.27
CA MET A 1 3.22 -8.13 -3.83
C MET A 1 1.84 -7.83 -3.27
N THR A 2 1.30 -8.70 -2.43
CA THR A 2 0.02 -8.52 -1.76
C THR A 2 0.22 -8.51 -0.26
N ILE A 3 -0.42 -7.57 0.44
CA ILE A 3 -0.40 -7.43 1.89
C ILE A 3 -1.84 -7.47 2.38
N GLU A 4 -2.13 -8.30 3.37
CA GLU A 4 -3.46 -8.45 3.97
C GLU A 4 -3.38 -8.32 5.48
N ASN A 5 -4.36 -7.65 6.08
CA ASN A 5 -4.52 -7.63 7.53
C ASN A 5 -6.01 -7.62 7.91
N THR A 6 -6.33 -8.31 8.99
CA THR A 6 -7.64 -8.22 9.64
C THR A 6 -7.77 -6.91 10.39
N PHE A 7 -8.98 -6.37 10.47
CA PHE A 7 -9.28 -5.27 11.37
C PHE A 7 -10.56 -5.56 12.16
N ASP A 8 -10.65 -5.01 13.36
CA ASP A 8 -11.87 -5.10 14.16
C ASP A 8 -12.95 -4.21 13.54
N ARG A 9 -14.11 -4.80 13.25
CA ARG A 9 -15.27 -4.09 12.68
C ARG A 9 -15.83 -3.03 13.63
N GLU A 10 -15.67 -3.23 14.94
CA GLU A 10 -16.10 -2.27 15.96
C GLU A 10 -15.06 -1.15 16.17
N SER A 11 -13.84 -1.31 15.67
CA SER A 11 -12.90 -0.20 15.62
C SER A 11 -13.44 0.88 14.69
N THR A 12 -13.44 2.13 15.16
CA THR A 12 -13.79 3.28 14.35
C THR A 12 -12.92 3.28 13.08
N ILE A 13 -13.56 3.04 11.92
CA ILE A 13 -12.89 3.06 10.63
C ILE A 13 -12.12 4.38 10.53
N ASN A 14 -10.79 4.29 10.54
CA ASN A 14 -9.92 5.44 10.41
C ASN A 14 -10.29 6.12 9.09
N ARG A 15 -10.65 7.41 9.19
CA ARG A 15 -11.24 8.25 8.13
C ARG A 15 -10.63 7.94 6.75
N PRO A 16 -11.41 7.97 5.65
CA PRO A 16 -10.95 7.65 4.29
C PRO A 16 -9.78 8.52 3.79
N ASN A 17 -9.42 9.60 4.50
CA ASN A 17 -8.35 10.54 4.16
C ASN A 17 -7.09 10.39 5.05
N GLY A 18 -6.80 9.19 5.55
CA GLY A 18 -5.56 8.94 6.30
C GLY A 18 -4.30 9.22 5.48
N MET A 19 -3.28 9.82 6.11
CA MET A 19 -2.02 10.18 5.43
C MET A 19 -1.17 8.96 5.01
N GLY A 20 -1.42 7.78 5.59
CA GLY A 20 -0.60 6.58 5.36
C GLY A 20 -0.55 6.15 3.89
N LEU A 21 -1.71 5.84 3.31
CA LEU A 21 -1.80 5.43 1.89
C LEU A 21 -1.39 6.56 0.94
N ALA A 22 -1.68 7.82 1.28
CA ALA A 22 -1.24 8.98 0.50
C ALA A 22 0.29 9.05 0.43
N ASN A 23 0.98 8.82 1.54
CA ASN A 23 2.44 8.78 1.58
C ASN A 23 3.02 7.61 0.78
N VAL A 24 2.39 6.43 0.84
CA VAL A 24 2.81 5.27 0.03
C VAL A 24 2.68 5.60 -1.45
N ARG A 25 1.53 6.15 -1.89
CA ARG A 25 1.30 6.54 -3.28
C ARG A 25 2.34 7.55 -3.78
N LYS A 26 2.59 8.61 -3.02
CA LYS A 26 3.60 9.63 -3.35
C LYS A 26 5.00 9.04 -3.50
N ARG A 27 5.39 8.09 -2.65
CA ARG A 27 6.70 7.43 -2.73
C ARG A 27 6.84 6.55 -3.97
N LEU A 28 5.79 5.81 -4.31
CA LEU A 28 5.78 5.00 -5.52
C LEU A 28 5.88 5.88 -6.77
N GLU A 29 5.10 6.94 -6.83
CA GLU A 29 5.14 7.92 -7.93
C GLU A 29 6.53 8.58 -8.03
N GLY A 30 7.11 9.01 -6.91
CA GLY A 30 8.42 9.66 -6.90
C GLY A 30 9.58 8.75 -7.30
N ARG A 31 9.49 7.43 -7.06
CA ARG A 31 10.57 6.48 -7.40
C ARG A 31 10.37 5.78 -8.74
N TYR A 32 9.14 5.42 -9.07
CA TYR A 32 8.82 4.54 -10.18
C TYR A 32 7.85 5.17 -11.19
N GLY A 33 7.30 6.36 -10.90
CA GLY A 33 6.31 7.01 -11.77
C GLY A 33 5.13 6.09 -12.09
N THR A 34 4.90 5.87 -13.38
CA THR A 34 3.82 5.01 -13.91
C THR A 34 4.13 3.52 -13.86
N ASP A 35 5.38 3.12 -13.58
CA ASP A 35 5.79 1.71 -13.54
C ASP A 35 5.40 1.02 -12.23
N ALA A 36 4.83 1.77 -11.28
CA ALA A 36 4.28 1.24 -10.04
C ALA A 36 2.77 1.50 -9.92
N SER A 37 2.08 0.59 -9.25
CA SER A 37 0.66 0.75 -8.90
C SER A 37 0.35 0.26 -7.50
N LEU A 38 -0.67 0.88 -6.91
CA LEU A 38 -1.21 0.58 -5.58
C LEU A 38 -2.73 0.48 -5.69
N ARG A 39 -3.26 -0.72 -5.46
CA ARG A 39 -4.70 -0.96 -5.26
C ARG A 39 -4.96 -1.28 -3.81
N VAL A 40 -6.06 -0.77 -3.31
CA VAL A 40 -6.49 -0.93 -1.93
C VAL A 40 -7.93 -1.40 -1.98
N ASP A 41 -8.19 -2.53 -1.34
CA ASP A 41 -9.52 -3.08 -1.15
C ASP A 41 -9.77 -3.23 0.35
N SER A 42 -10.86 -2.64 0.82
CA SER A 42 -11.34 -2.82 2.18
C SER A 42 -12.61 -3.65 2.10
N GLN A 43 -12.50 -4.92 2.45
CA GLN A 43 -13.64 -5.81 2.60
C GLN A 43 -14.11 -5.81 4.06
N THR A 44 -15.18 -6.56 4.34
CA THR A 44 -15.93 -6.49 5.60
C THR A 44 -15.07 -6.73 6.85
N ASP A 45 -14.00 -7.52 6.78
CA ASP A 45 -13.11 -7.90 7.90
C ASP A 45 -11.61 -7.85 7.56
N HIS A 46 -11.28 -7.56 6.31
CA HIS A 46 -9.91 -7.59 5.83
C HIS A 46 -9.59 -6.36 5.00
N PHE A 47 -8.40 -5.83 5.23
CA PHE A 47 -7.79 -4.80 4.43
C PHE A 47 -6.72 -5.44 3.55
N ARG A 48 -6.89 -5.34 2.23
CA ARG A 48 -5.98 -5.89 1.23
C ARG A 48 -5.34 -4.77 0.43
N VAL A 49 -4.03 -4.84 0.28
CA VAL A 49 -3.24 -3.94 -0.56
C VAL A 49 -2.49 -4.76 -1.59
N GLU A 50 -2.64 -4.37 -2.86
CA GLU A 50 -1.88 -4.92 -3.96
C GLU A 50 -0.90 -3.87 -4.47
N LEU A 51 0.38 -4.23 -4.49
CA LEU A 51 1.49 -3.41 -4.93
C LEU A 51 2.17 -4.05 -6.12
N SER A 52 2.30 -3.32 -7.22
CA SER A 52 3.14 -3.68 -8.35
C SER A 52 4.21 -2.62 -8.54
N MET A 53 5.46 -3.03 -8.75
CA MET A 53 6.59 -2.15 -9.05
C MET A 53 7.72 -2.99 -9.66
N PRO A 54 8.68 -2.38 -10.36
CA PRO A 54 9.84 -3.10 -10.88
C PRO A 54 10.58 -3.86 -9.78
N ALA A 55 11.03 -5.07 -10.08
CA ALA A 55 11.85 -5.85 -9.17
C ALA A 55 13.27 -5.27 -9.14
N GLU A 56 13.62 -4.59 -8.06
CA GLU A 56 15.00 -4.18 -7.83
C GLU A 56 15.76 -5.34 -7.17
N THR A 57 16.81 -5.81 -7.83
CA THR A 57 17.84 -6.60 -7.16
C THR A 57 18.59 -5.62 -6.27
N GLY A 58 18.38 -5.71 -4.96
CA GLY A 58 18.98 -4.78 -4.02
C GLY A 58 20.49 -4.71 -4.27
N ASP A 59 20.99 -3.57 -4.73
CA ASP A 59 22.41 -3.26 -4.67
C ASP A 59 22.72 -3.17 -3.16
N MET A 60 23.12 -4.31 -2.58
CA MET A 60 23.66 -4.38 -1.21
C MET A 60 24.99 -3.62 -1.22
N ARG A 61 24.92 -2.29 -1.27
CA ARG A 61 26.08 -1.46 -0.98
C ARG A 61 26.34 -1.59 0.52
N ARG A 62 27.32 -2.44 0.80
CA ARG A 62 28.02 -2.61 2.07
C ARG A 62 28.53 -1.29 2.63
#